data_AF-A0A1T4M092-F1
#
_entry.id   AF-A0A1T4M092-F1
#
_cell.length_a   1.000
_cell.length_b   1.000
_cell.length_c   1.000
_cell.angle_alpha   90.00
_cell.angle_beta   90.00
_cell.angle_gamma   90.00
#
_symmetry.space_group_name_H-M   'P 1'
#
loop_
_entity.id
_entity.type
_entity.pdbx_description
1 polymer ?
#
loop_
_entity_poly.entity_id
_entity_poly.type
_entity_poly.pdbx_seq_one_letter_code
_entity_poly.pdbx_strand_id
1 'polypeptide(L)'
;MQSFRQKKVAVIVAHPDDETLWAGGTLLSHPEWSCFVACICRGSDADRAPRFAAVLQALGATGKMADMDDGPEQTPLPIPAVAEQVLQLLPFTQFDLIITHNICGEYTRHRRHEEVSEAVFQLWREQRLASPELWFFAYHDGNRSHFPQPDPTADLYLPLPAGIYQRKKALITDIYGFSHDSWEAKIIPSAEAFRTFSTVAEAAQWLNRNRILP
;
A
#
# COMPACT_ATOMS: atom_id res chain seq x y z
N MET A 1 -7.13 18.91 29.54
CA MET A 1 -7.56 18.34 28.24
C MET A 1 -6.37 17.60 27.66
N GLN A 2 -6.41 16.27 27.60
CA GLN A 2 -5.37 15.52 26.88
C GLN A 2 -5.56 15.82 25.39
N SER A 3 -4.55 16.45 24.78
CA SER A 3 -4.47 16.55 23.32
C SER A 3 -4.26 15.14 22.79
N PHE A 4 -5.31 14.50 22.27
CA PHE A 4 -5.15 13.25 21.54
C PHE A 4 -4.31 13.55 20.31
N ARG A 5 -3.06 13.09 20.31
CA ARG A 5 -2.18 13.21 19.15
C ARG A 5 -2.77 12.33 18.03
N GLN A 6 -3.02 12.93 16.89
CA GLN A 6 -3.49 12.23 15.70
C GLN A 6 -2.44 11.20 15.23
N LYS A 7 -2.84 9.95 14.99
CA LYS A 7 -1.94 8.89 14.48
C LYS A 7 -1.49 9.28 13.07
N LYS A 8 -0.18 9.41 12.84
CA LYS A 8 0.39 9.70 11.52
C LYS A 8 0.66 8.40 10.78
N VAL A 9 0.08 8.23 9.60
CA VAL A 9 0.20 6.99 8.82
C VAL A 9 0.77 7.29 7.45
N ALA A 10 1.81 6.56 7.06
CA ALA A 10 2.32 6.55 5.69
C ALA A 10 1.81 5.30 4.97
N VAL A 11 1.17 5.47 3.81
CA VAL A 11 0.85 4.37 2.90
C VAL A 11 1.74 4.52 1.67
N ILE A 12 2.63 3.57 1.42
CA ILE A 12 3.67 3.66 0.39
C ILE A 12 3.40 2.57 -0.63
N VAL A 13 3.06 2.95 -1.86
CA VAL A 13 2.58 2.03 -2.90
C VAL A 13 3.30 2.23 -4.23
N ALA A 14 3.25 1.22 -5.09
CA ALA A 14 3.81 1.34 -6.44
C ALA A 14 2.92 2.19 -7.35
N HIS A 15 1.67 1.79 -7.55
CA HIS A 15 0.79 2.37 -8.57
C HIS A 15 -0.40 3.12 -7.92
N PRO A 16 -0.99 4.10 -8.63
CA PRO A 16 -2.13 4.86 -8.12
C PRO A 16 -3.42 4.06 -8.22
N ASP A 17 -3.85 3.44 -7.13
CA ASP A 17 -5.04 2.57 -6.97
C ASP A 17 -4.74 1.52 -5.90
N ASP A 18 -3.48 1.09 -5.79
CA ASP A 18 -3.00 0.16 -4.78
C ASP A 18 -3.37 0.61 -3.36
N GLU A 19 -3.27 1.90 -3.03
CA GLU A 19 -3.63 2.42 -1.71
C GLU A 19 -5.13 2.19 -1.39
N THR A 20 -5.97 2.27 -2.42
CA THR A 20 -7.42 2.13 -2.28
C THR A 20 -7.83 0.68 -2.35
N LEU A 21 -7.25 -0.12 -3.26
CA LEU A 21 -7.54 -1.55 -3.41
C LEU A 21 -7.18 -2.33 -2.14
N TRP A 22 -6.06 -2.02 -1.50
CA TRP A 22 -5.49 -2.89 -0.45
C TRP A 22 -5.63 -2.33 0.96
N ALA A 23 -5.80 -1.02 1.11
CA ALA A 23 -5.99 -0.36 2.41
C ALA A 23 -7.15 0.67 2.46
N GLY A 24 -7.88 0.90 1.38
CA GLY A 24 -8.90 1.94 1.31
C GLY A 24 -10.00 1.78 2.37
N GLY A 25 -10.39 0.55 2.70
CA GLY A 25 -11.35 0.26 3.77
C GLY A 25 -10.80 0.60 5.16
N THR A 26 -9.54 0.28 5.43
CA THR A 26 -8.82 0.63 6.66
C THR A 26 -8.74 2.15 6.81
N LEU A 27 -8.36 2.87 5.75
CA LEU A 27 -8.30 4.34 5.75
C LEU A 27 -9.68 4.97 5.98
N LEU A 28 -10.72 4.47 5.29
CA LEU A 28 -12.09 4.94 5.48
C LEU A 28 -12.66 4.65 6.88
N SER A 29 -12.17 3.60 7.53
CA SER A 29 -12.59 3.20 8.88
C SER A 29 -11.91 4.00 9.99
N HIS A 30 -10.83 4.71 9.66
CA HIS A 30 -10.05 5.53 10.61
C HIS A 30 -9.92 6.98 10.13
N PRO A 31 -11.04 7.73 10.03
CA PRO A 31 -11.03 9.12 9.58
C PRO A 31 -10.24 10.04 10.52
N GLU A 32 -9.95 9.60 11.74
CA GLU A 32 -9.10 10.31 12.68
C GLU A 32 -7.61 10.17 12.37
N TRP A 33 -7.17 9.30 11.46
CA TRP A 33 -5.75 9.20 11.10
C TRP A 33 -5.30 10.35 10.20
N SER A 34 -4.07 10.81 10.39
CA SER A 34 -3.40 11.73 9.47
C SER A 34 -2.63 10.92 8.43
N CYS A 35 -3.29 10.58 7.33
CA CYS A 35 -2.74 9.71 6.30
C CYS A 35 -1.99 10.50 5.21
N PHE A 36 -0.79 10.03 4.87
CA PHE A 36 -0.02 10.46 3.71
C PHE A 36 0.23 9.27 2.79
N VAL A 37 -0.14 9.38 1.52
CA VAL A 37 0.07 8.34 0.50
C VAL A 37 1.24 8.74 -0.41
N ALA A 38 2.27 7.92 -0.47
CA ALA A 38 3.37 8.04 -1.43
C ALA A 38 3.23 6.97 -2.51
N CYS A 39 3.05 7.37 -3.75
CA CYS A 39 2.97 6.48 -4.91
C CYS A 39 4.20 6.71 -5.81
N ILE A 40 4.98 5.66 -6.11
CA ILE A 40 6.26 5.84 -6.81
C ILE A 40 6.14 5.92 -8.34
N CYS A 41 4.99 5.57 -8.91
CA CYS A 41 4.77 5.54 -10.36
C CYS A 41 3.68 6.53 -10.84
N ARG A 42 3.75 6.90 -12.12
CA ARG A 42 2.72 7.63 -12.88
C ARG A 42 2.35 9.03 -12.38
N GLY A 43 3.24 9.75 -11.71
CA GLY A 43 2.97 11.09 -11.18
C GLY A 43 2.66 12.15 -12.24
N SER A 44 3.20 12.02 -13.44
CA SER A 44 2.94 12.88 -14.60
C SER A 44 1.83 12.34 -15.52
N ASP A 45 1.17 11.25 -15.14
CA ASP A 45 0.11 10.65 -15.94
C ASP A 45 -1.14 11.54 -15.94
N ALA A 46 -1.48 12.06 -17.12
CA ALA A 46 -2.58 13.01 -17.30
C ALA A 46 -3.97 12.43 -17.00
N ASP A 47 -4.11 11.09 -16.95
CA ASP A 47 -5.35 10.41 -16.59
C ASP A 47 -5.33 9.95 -15.12
N ARG A 48 -4.27 9.26 -14.68
CA ARG A 48 -4.23 8.63 -13.35
C ARG A 48 -3.88 9.58 -12.22
N ALA A 49 -3.00 10.57 -12.43
CA ALA A 49 -2.60 11.47 -11.36
C ALA A 49 -3.76 12.35 -10.84
N PRO A 50 -4.64 12.92 -11.70
CA PRO A 50 -5.83 13.63 -11.24
C PRO A 50 -6.79 12.74 -10.44
N ARG A 51 -6.95 11.47 -10.86
CA ARG A 51 -7.82 10.49 -10.19
C ARG A 51 -7.28 10.11 -8.82
N PHE A 52 -5.97 9.86 -8.71
CA PHE A 52 -5.29 9.64 -7.44
C PHE A 52 -5.54 10.81 -6.48
N ALA A 53 -5.33 12.06 -6.92
CA ALA A 53 -5.59 13.24 -6.11
C ALA A 53 -7.05 13.32 -5.62
N ALA A 54 -8.02 13.04 -6.49
CA ALA A 54 -9.43 13.02 -6.14
C ALA A 54 -9.77 11.92 -5.13
N VAL A 55 -9.17 10.73 -5.26
CA VAL A 55 -9.37 9.63 -4.31
C VAL A 55 -8.76 9.94 -2.95
N LEU A 56 -7.56 10.54 -2.90
CA LEU A 56 -6.99 10.97 -1.62
C LEU A 56 -7.89 11.98 -0.90
N GLN A 57 -8.49 12.93 -1.63
CA GLN A 57 -9.47 13.85 -1.06
C GLN A 57 -10.67 13.10 -0.47
N ALA A 58 -11.21 12.10 -1.19
CA ALA A 58 -12.34 11.31 -0.72
C ALA A 58 -12.00 10.39 0.47
N LEU A 59 -10.74 9.98 0.60
CA LEU A 59 -10.19 9.25 1.74
C LEU A 59 -9.87 10.15 2.94
N GLY A 60 -9.87 11.48 2.78
CA GLY A 60 -9.39 12.41 3.80
C GLY A 60 -7.86 12.36 3.99
N ALA A 61 -7.13 11.90 2.97
CA ALA A 61 -5.68 11.75 2.97
C ALA A 61 -4.99 12.85 2.14
N THR A 62 -3.68 12.98 2.33
CA THR A 62 -2.79 13.77 1.47
C THR A 62 -1.79 12.84 0.79
N GLY A 63 -1.08 13.29 -0.25
CA GLY A 63 -0.11 12.43 -0.91
C GLY A 63 0.64 13.07 -2.05
N LYS A 64 1.62 12.33 -2.57
CA LYS A 64 2.43 12.70 -3.73
C LYS A 64 2.74 11.47 -4.58
N MET A 65 2.98 11.72 -5.86
CA MET A 65 3.35 10.72 -6.84
C MET A 65 4.71 11.02 -7.46
N ALA A 66 5.45 9.99 -7.86
CA ALA A 66 6.66 10.08 -8.68
C ALA A 66 6.47 9.36 -10.02
N ASP A 67 7.48 9.40 -10.89
CA ASP A 67 7.42 8.84 -12.25
C ASP A 67 8.41 7.68 -12.46
N MET A 68 8.53 6.78 -11.49
CA MET A 68 9.22 5.51 -11.74
C MET A 68 8.46 4.70 -12.79
N ASP A 69 9.21 3.88 -13.54
CA ASP A 69 8.70 3.18 -14.70
C ASP A 69 7.57 2.20 -14.34
N ASP A 70 6.49 2.26 -15.11
CA ASP A 70 5.32 1.40 -15.01
C ASP A 70 5.14 0.57 -16.30
N GLY A 71 4.70 -0.68 -16.17
CA GLY A 71 4.36 -1.55 -17.30
C GLY A 71 5.07 -2.91 -17.33
N PRO A 72 4.74 -3.75 -18.33
CA PRO A 72 5.26 -5.12 -18.41
C PRO A 72 6.75 -5.20 -18.75
N GLU A 73 7.31 -4.17 -19.38
CA GLU A 73 8.72 -4.09 -19.82
C GLU A 73 9.67 -3.57 -18.73
N GLN A 74 9.19 -3.52 -17.48
CA GLN A 74 9.95 -3.08 -16.31
C GLN A 74 11.25 -3.84 -16.11
N THR A 75 12.36 -3.10 -16.03
CA THR A 75 13.69 -3.66 -15.69
C THR A 75 14.00 -3.46 -14.20
N PRO A 76 14.85 -4.30 -13.57
CA PRO A 76 15.19 -4.12 -12.16
C PRO A 76 15.72 -2.72 -11.85
N LEU A 77 15.16 -2.05 -10.84
CA LEU A 77 15.71 -0.78 -10.34
C LEU A 77 16.65 -1.04 -9.15
N PRO A 78 17.71 -0.23 -8.98
CA PRO A 78 18.51 -0.28 -7.77
C PRO A 78 17.65 0.11 -6.57
N ILE A 79 17.55 -0.76 -5.56
CA ILE A 79 16.81 -0.48 -4.32
C ILE A 79 17.20 0.86 -3.66
N PRO A 80 18.49 1.29 -3.64
CA PRO A 80 18.83 2.61 -3.13
C PRO A 80 18.15 3.78 -3.88
N ALA A 81 17.91 3.65 -5.18
CA ALA A 81 17.21 4.67 -5.97
C ALA A 81 15.70 4.69 -5.63
N VAL A 82 15.08 3.52 -5.46
CA VAL A 82 13.68 3.40 -5.01
C VAL A 82 13.51 3.98 -3.60
N ALA A 83 14.44 3.67 -2.69
CA ALA A 83 14.44 4.21 -1.33
C ALA A 83 14.57 5.74 -1.31
N GLU A 84 15.46 6.30 -2.13
CA GLU A 84 15.61 7.75 -2.26
C GLU A 84 14.32 8.41 -2.78
N GLN A 85 13.68 7.80 -3.79
CA GLN A 85 12.41 8.31 -4.32
C GLN A 85 11.28 8.29 -3.26
N VAL A 86 11.20 7.23 -2.45
CA VAL A 86 10.26 7.15 -1.32
C VAL A 86 10.48 8.30 -0.35
N LEU A 87 11.73 8.56 0.04
CA LEU A 87 12.06 9.66 0.97
C LEU A 87 11.70 11.04 0.38
N GLN A 88 11.89 11.25 -0.93
CA GLN A 88 11.55 12.50 -1.60
C GLN A 88 10.04 12.76 -1.67
N LEU A 89 9.22 11.70 -1.70
CA LEU A 89 7.76 11.81 -1.69
C LEU A 89 7.23 12.14 -0.30
N LEU A 90 7.80 11.53 0.74
CA LEU A 90 7.28 11.67 2.09
C LEU A 90 7.54 13.07 2.66
N PRO A 91 6.58 13.65 3.40
CA PRO A 91 6.73 14.98 4.00
C PRO A 91 7.64 14.95 5.25
N PHE A 92 7.76 13.77 5.87
CA PHE A 92 8.52 13.52 7.09
C PHE A 92 9.10 12.11 7.02
N THR A 93 10.06 11.80 7.89
CA THR A 93 10.66 10.47 8.02
C THR A 93 10.23 9.74 9.30
N GLN A 94 9.24 10.27 10.02
CA GLN A 94 8.71 9.65 11.24
C GLN A 94 7.19 9.54 11.17
N PHE A 95 6.69 8.32 11.30
CA PHE A 95 5.27 7.98 11.33
C PHE A 95 4.96 7.11 12.55
N ASP A 96 3.69 7.01 12.89
CA ASP A 96 3.20 6.09 13.92
C ASP A 96 2.84 4.72 13.31
N LEU A 97 2.67 4.66 11.98
CA LEU A 97 2.46 3.44 11.20
C LEU A 97 2.94 3.65 9.75
N ILE A 98 3.59 2.64 9.19
CA ILE A 98 3.89 2.53 7.75
C ILE A 98 3.15 1.32 7.20
N ILE A 99 2.44 1.50 6.10
CA ILE A 99 1.76 0.43 5.34
C ILE A 99 2.37 0.41 3.94
N THR A 100 2.76 -0.76 3.43
CA THR A 100 3.33 -0.91 2.09
C THR A 100 3.04 -2.31 1.54
N HIS A 101 3.48 -2.59 0.32
CA HIS A 101 3.42 -3.91 -0.29
C HIS A 101 4.23 -4.96 0.50
N ASN A 102 4.10 -6.22 0.13
CA ASN A 102 4.81 -7.35 0.69
C ASN A 102 6.08 -7.66 -0.12
N ILE A 103 7.21 -7.75 0.57
CA ILE A 103 8.53 -8.03 -0.02
C ILE A 103 8.56 -9.40 -0.73
N CYS A 104 7.79 -10.37 -0.24
CA CYS A 104 7.71 -11.72 -0.82
C CYS A 104 6.79 -11.82 -2.04
N GLY A 105 6.18 -10.70 -2.46
CA GLY A 105 5.10 -10.69 -3.44
C GLY A 105 3.73 -10.92 -2.79
N GLU A 106 2.68 -10.44 -3.46
CA GLU A 106 1.29 -10.49 -2.97
C GLU A 106 0.42 -11.20 -4.02
N TYR A 107 -0.03 -10.41 -5.00
CA TYR A 107 -0.94 -10.79 -6.07
C TYR A 107 -0.38 -10.30 -7.40
N THR A 108 -0.66 -11.02 -8.49
CA THR A 108 -0.23 -10.76 -9.87
C THR A 108 1.28 -10.64 -10.10
N ARG A 109 2.08 -10.62 -9.03
CA ARG A 109 3.52 -10.39 -8.92
C ARG A 109 4.00 -9.27 -9.84
N HIS A 110 3.98 -8.03 -9.33
CA HIS A 110 4.57 -6.88 -10.01
C HIS A 110 5.93 -6.52 -9.40
N ARG A 111 6.88 -6.20 -10.28
CA ARG A 111 8.25 -5.87 -9.88
C ARG A 111 8.31 -4.65 -8.94
N ARG A 112 7.52 -3.61 -9.21
CA ARG A 112 7.53 -2.38 -8.39
C ARG A 112 6.94 -2.56 -7.00
N HIS A 113 6.02 -3.52 -6.82
CA HIS A 113 5.53 -3.89 -5.48
C HIS A 113 6.66 -4.45 -4.62
N GLU A 114 7.43 -5.38 -5.18
CA GLU A 114 8.56 -6.01 -4.47
C GLU A 114 9.67 -4.99 -4.16
N GLU A 115 10.02 -4.15 -5.14
CA GLU A 115 11.10 -3.18 -4.98
C GLU A 115 10.73 -2.03 -4.03
N VAL A 116 9.50 -1.50 -4.09
CA VAL A 116 9.06 -0.47 -3.14
C VAL A 116 8.96 -1.03 -1.73
N SER A 117 8.51 -2.29 -1.58
CA SER A 117 8.46 -2.95 -0.28
C SER A 117 9.85 -3.18 0.31
N GLU A 118 10.79 -3.72 -0.50
CA GLU A 118 12.18 -3.91 -0.07
C GLU A 118 12.84 -2.57 0.27
N ALA A 119 12.61 -1.51 -0.51
CA ALA A 119 13.11 -0.17 -0.21
C ALA A 119 12.57 0.38 1.12
N VAL A 120 11.26 0.27 1.36
CA VAL A 120 10.64 0.70 2.62
C VAL A 120 11.20 -0.08 3.81
N PHE A 121 11.36 -1.40 3.68
CA PHE A 121 11.94 -2.21 4.72
C PHE A 121 13.40 -1.86 5.02
N GLN A 122 14.21 -1.59 3.99
CA GLN A 122 15.59 -1.13 4.20
C GLN A 122 15.63 0.23 4.91
N LEU A 123 14.80 1.19 4.50
CA LEU A 123 14.69 2.49 5.18
C LEU A 123 14.28 2.35 6.65
N TRP A 124 13.32 1.45 6.95
CA TRP A 124 12.88 1.18 8.31
C TRP A 124 13.97 0.50 9.15
N ARG A 125 14.63 -0.51 8.59
CA ARG A 125 15.76 -1.22 9.21
C ARG A 125 16.91 -0.27 9.55
N GLU A 126 17.20 0.67 8.66
CA GLU A 126 18.27 1.67 8.81
C GLU A 126 17.84 2.88 9.65
N GLN A 127 16.61 2.90 10.16
CA GLN A 127 16.01 4.01 10.91
C GLN A 127 15.97 5.34 10.12
N ARG A 128 16.11 5.28 8.79
CA ARG A 128 15.92 6.44 7.89
C ARG A 128 14.43 6.76 7.69
N LEU A 129 13.56 5.78 7.93
CA LEU A 129 12.12 5.94 8.03
C LEU A 129 11.65 5.30 9.34
N ALA A 130 11.39 6.10 10.36
CA ALA A 130 11.07 5.64 11.70
C ALA A 130 9.57 5.40 11.87
N SER A 131 9.21 4.23 12.38
CA SER A 131 7.85 3.90 12.82
C SER A 131 7.89 2.77 13.84
N PRO A 132 7.04 2.79 14.88
CA PRO A 132 6.89 1.65 15.79
C PRO A 132 6.18 0.46 15.13
N GLU A 133 5.47 0.68 14.02
CA GLU A 133 4.70 -0.35 13.31
C GLU A 133 4.98 -0.32 11.81
N LEU A 134 5.21 -1.49 11.22
CA LEU A 134 5.28 -1.71 9.77
C LEU A 134 4.29 -2.80 9.38
N TRP A 135 3.37 -2.48 8.46
CA TRP A 135 2.38 -3.41 7.94
C TRP A 135 2.63 -3.67 6.46
N PHE A 136 2.66 -4.94 6.07
CA PHE A 136 2.64 -5.35 4.66
C PHE A 136 1.23 -5.79 4.29
N PHE A 137 0.78 -5.49 3.07
CA PHE A 137 -0.43 -6.12 2.59
C PHE A 137 -0.27 -7.64 2.56
N ALA A 138 -1.35 -8.35 2.88
CA ALA A 138 -1.35 -9.81 2.98
C ALA A 138 -2.43 -10.37 2.07
N TYR A 139 -2.10 -10.51 0.78
CA TYR A 139 -2.99 -11.03 -0.24
C TYR A 139 -2.29 -12.12 -1.03
N HIS A 140 -3.06 -13.03 -1.61
CA HIS A 140 -2.58 -14.05 -2.53
C HIS A 140 -3.54 -14.24 -3.69
N ASP A 141 -3.03 -14.64 -4.84
CA ASP A 141 -3.82 -14.97 -6.04
C ASP A 141 -3.60 -16.41 -6.51
N GLY A 142 -2.95 -17.22 -5.66
CA GLY A 142 -2.64 -18.62 -5.94
C GLY A 142 -1.79 -18.79 -7.20
N ASN A 143 -0.79 -17.91 -7.38
CA ASN A 143 0.02 -17.82 -8.60
C ASN A 143 -0.86 -17.58 -9.84
N ARG A 144 -1.71 -16.55 -9.76
CA ARG A 144 -2.67 -16.13 -10.79
C ARG A 144 -3.77 -17.15 -11.11
N SER A 145 -4.04 -18.11 -10.22
CA SER A 145 -5.13 -19.10 -10.40
C SER A 145 -6.50 -18.54 -10.02
N HIS A 146 -6.56 -17.48 -9.22
CA HIS A 146 -7.78 -16.78 -8.84
C HIS A 146 -7.54 -15.27 -8.69
N PHE A 147 -8.60 -14.49 -8.49
CA PHE A 147 -8.45 -13.08 -8.13
C PHE A 147 -7.78 -12.91 -6.77
N PRO A 148 -7.09 -11.80 -6.51
CA PRO A 148 -6.44 -11.54 -5.23
C PRO A 148 -7.43 -11.69 -4.06
N GLN A 149 -7.04 -12.44 -3.04
CA GLN A 149 -7.84 -12.67 -1.84
C GLN A 149 -7.02 -12.31 -0.60
N PRO A 150 -7.65 -11.74 0.45
CA PRO A 150 -6.98 -11.46 1.71
C PRO A 150 -6.54 -12.79 2.35
N ASP A 151 -5.28 -12.86 2.77
CA ASP A 151 -4.72 -14.04 3.44
C ASP A 151 -5.41 -14.25 4.79
N PRO A 152 -6.18 -15.35 4.98
CA PRO A 152 -6.91 -15.59 6.21
C PRO A 152 -5.99 -15.90 7.40
N THR A 153 -4.70 -16.14 7.14
CA THR A 153 -3.69 -16.40 8.18
C THR A 153 -2.92 -15.13 8.57
N ALA A 154 -3.23 -13.97 7.98
CA ALA A 154 -2.62 -12.68 8.30
C ALA A 154 -2.77 -12.30 9.79
N ASP A 155 -1.86 -11.48 10.29
CA ASP A 155 -1.89 -11.04 11.69
C ASP A 155 -3.12 -10.15 11.96
N LEU A 156 -3.48 -9.35 10.95
CA LEU A 156 -4.73 -8.61 10.91
C LEU A 156 -5.56 -9.07 9.70
N TYR A 157 -6.79 -9.49 9.96
CA TYR A 157 -7.82 -9.74 8.96
C TYR A 157 -9.05 -8.91 9.33
N LEU A 158 -9.40 -7.94 8.49
CA LEU A 158 -10.37 -6.89 8.77
C LEU A 158 -11.55 -6.99 7.80
N PRO A 159 -12.64 -7.69 8.14
CA PRO A 159 -13.87 -7.67 7.36
C PRO A 159 -14.41 -6.24 7.27
N LEU A 160 -14.72 -5.77 6.06
CA LEU A 160 -15.21 -4.42 5.86
C LEU A 160 -16.71 -4.36 6.15
N PRO A 161 -17.18 -3.42 7.00
CA PRO A 161 -18.61 -3.15 7.13
C PRO A 161 -19.21 -2.79 5.77
N ALA A 162 -20.46 -3.19 5.52
CA ALA A 162 -21.09 -3.02 4.21
C ALA A 162 -20.99 -1.59 3.66
N GLY A 163 -21.20 -0.58 4.52
CA GLY A 163 -21.07 0.84 4.12
C GLY A 163 -19.63 1.23 3.73
N ILE A 164 -18.62 0.71 4.42
CA ILE A 164 -17.21 0.94 4.09
C ILE A 164 -16.85 0.22 2.78
N TYR A 165 -17.28 -1.02 2.62
CA TYR A 165 -17.06 -1.79 1.40
C TYR A 165 -17.67 -1.10 0.17
N GLN A 166 -18.92 -0.62 0.27
CA GLN A 166 -19.56 0.12 -0.84
C GLN A 166 -18.84 1.43 -1.15
N ARG A 167 -18.38 2.17 -0.13
CA ARG A 167 -17.59 3.39 -0.34
C ARG A 167 -16.27 3.07 -1.03
N LYS A 168 -15.52 2.06 -0.56
CA LYS A 168 -14.29 1.58 -1.19
C LYS A 168 -14.51 1.22 -2.66
N LYS A 169 -15.61 0.51 -2.96
CA LYS A 169 -15.99 0.16 -4.33
C LYS A 169 -16.25 1.40 -5.19
N ALA A 170 -16.98 2.38 -4.69
CA ALA A 170 -17.23 3.65 -5.38
C ALA A 170 -15.95 4.46 -5.63
N LEU A 171 -14.96 4.42 -4.73
CA LEU A 171 -13.66 5.06 -4.99
C LEU A 171 -12.97 4.47 -6.23
N ILE A 172 -12.99 3.14 -6.38
CA ILE A 172 -12.41 2.44 -7.53
C ILE A 172 -13.23 2.70 -8.81
N THR A 173 -14.55 2.58 -8.75
CA THR A 173 -15.37 2.64 -9.97
C THR A 173 -15.72 4.05 -10.40
N ASP A 174 -15.96 4.96 -9.46
CA ASP A 174 -16.58 6.26 -9.75
C ASP A 174 -15.53 7.38 -9.76
N ILE A 175 -14.49 7.27 -8.91
CA ILE A 175 -13.44 8.30 -8.81
C ILE A 175 -12.20 7.90 -9.62
N TYR A 176 -11.64 6.71 -9.37
CA TYR A 176 -10.66 6.14 -10.30
C TYR A 176 -11.28 5.81 -11.65
N GLY A 177 -12.61 5.71 -11.75
CA GLY A 177 -13.32 5.58 -13.03
C GLY A 177 -13.04 4.27 -13.77
N PHE A 178 -12.63 3.23 -13.06
CA PHE A 178 -12.54 1.89 -13.63
C PHE A 178 -13.95 1.38 -13.95
N SER A 179 -14.11 0.76 -15.12
CA SER A 179 -15.41 0.21 -15.51
C SER A 179 -15.84 -0.89 -14.53
N HIS A 180 -17.14 -1.08 -14.31
CA HIS A 180 -17.63 -2.14 -13.42
C HIS A 180 -17.24 -3.55 -13.86
N ASP A 181 -16.90 -3.72 -15.14
CA ASP A 181 -16.41 -4.97 -15.71
C ASP A 181 -14.88 -5.09 -15.73
N SER A 182 -14.15 -4.05 -15.28
CA SER A 182 -12.70 -4.05 -15.24
C SER A 182 -12.16 -5.07 -14.23
N TRP A 183 -10.86 -5.35 -14.33
CA TRP A 183 -10.19 -6.22 -13.38
C TRP A 183 -10.23 -5.60 -11.97
N GLU A 184 -9.88 -4.32 -11.85
CA GLU A 184 -9.86 -3.56 -10.59
C GLU A 184 -11.20 -3.59 -9.88
N ALA A 185 -12.31 -3.42 -10.61
CA ALA A 185 -13.66 -3.46 -10.03
C ALA A 185 -14.06 -4.87 -9.53
N LYS A 186 -13.51 -5.93 -10.12
CA LYS A 186 -13.81 -7.33 -9.79
C LYS A 186 -12.99 -7.86 -8.62
N ILE A 187 -11.80 -7.30 -8.39
CA ILE A 187 -10.88 -7.78 -7.36
C ILE A 187 -11.06 -7.12 -6.00
N ILE A 188 -11.96 -6.15 -5.85
CA ILE A 188 -12.13 -5.38 -4.61
C ILE A 188 -12.53 -6.33 -3.46
N PRO A 189 -11.63 -6.60 -2.50
CA PRO A 189 -11.89 -7.60 -1.50
C PRO A 189 -12.85 -7.06 -0.42
N SER A 190 -13.71 -7.92 0.11
CA SER A 190 -14.64 -7.59 1.19
C SER A 190 -13.99 -7.56 2.58
N ALA A 191 -12.70 -7.89 2.66
CA ALA A 191 -11.87 -7.77 3.85
C ALA A 191 -10.48 -7.28 3.43
N GLU A 192 -9.77 -6.65 4.36
CA GLU A 192 -8.37 -6.27 4.17
C GLU A 192 -7.48 -7.03 5.13
N ALA A 193 -6.30 -7.43 4.68
CA ALA A 193 -5.41 -8.25 5.48
C ALA A 193 -3.99 -7.70 5.47
N PHE A 194 -3.35 -7.75 6.64
CA PHE A 194 -2.00 -7.22 6.85
C PHE A 194 -1.14 -8.17 7.68
N ARG A 195 0.13 -8.31 7.28
CA ARG A 195 1.21 -8.83 8.13
C ARG A 195 1.80 -7.66 8.90
N THR A 196 1.98 -7.79 10.20
CA THR A 196 2.36 -6.66 11.07
C THR A 196 3.65 -6.93 11.82
N PHE A 197 4.51 -5.92 11.94
CA PHE A 197 5.78 -6.00 12.63
C PHE A 197 5.97 -4.82 13.57
N SER A 198 6.42 -5.10 14.80
CA SER A 198 6.78 -4.05 15.77
C SER A 198 8.30 -3.86 15.86
N THR A 199 9.08 -4.84 15.39
CA THR A 199 10.55 -4.75 15.35
C THR A 199 11.14 -5.25 14.05
N VAL A 200 12.29 -4.68 13.69
CA VAL A 200 13.09 -5.10 12.53
C VAL A 200 13.46 -6.59 12.63
N ALA A 201 13.73 -7.09 13.83
CA ALA A 201 14.11 -8.48 14.06
C ALA A 201 12.95 -9.45 13.72
N GLU A 202 11.72 -9.13 14.12
CA GLU A 202 10.53 -9.91 13.78
C GLU A 202 10.31 -9.97 12.26
N ALA A 203 10.35 -8.80 11.60
CA ALA A 203 10.21 -8.70 10.16
C ALA A 203 11.31 -9.49 9.43
N ALA A 204 12.57 -9.32 9.82
CA ALA A 204 13.69 -10.04 9.22
C ALA A 204 13.56 -11.57 9.41
N GLN A 205 13.12 -12.02 10.59
CA GLN A 205 12.91 -13.43 10.86
C GLN A 205 11.77 -14.00 10.00
N TRP A 206 10.67 -13.25 9.85
CA TRP A 206 9.57 -13.63 8.97
C TRP A 206 10.03 -13.70 7.50
N LEU A 207 10.76 -12.70 7.01
CA LEU A 207 11.31 -12.68 5.65
C LEU A 207 12.22 -13.87 5.37
N ASN A 208 13.11 -14.21 6.32
CA ASN A 208 14.02 -15.34 6.16
C ASN A 208 13.28 -16.69 6.05
N ARG A 209 12.12 -16.83 6.69
CA ARG A 209 11.30 -18.04 6.57
C ARG A 209 10.54 -18.10 5.25
N ASN A 210 10.11 -16.95 4.72
CA ASN A 210 9.18 -16.88 3.59
C ASN A 210 9.85 -16.57 2.24
N ARG A 211 11.07 -16.00 2.19
CA ARG A 211 11.87 -15.82 0.95
C ARG A 211 12.40 -17.14 0.38
N ILE A 212 12.35 -18.24 1.14
CA ILE A 212 12.92 -19.55 0.77
C ILE A 212 11.88 -20.45 0.09
N LEU A 213 10.61 -20.05 0.02
CA LEU A 213 9.61 -20.83 -0.70
C LEU A 213 9.69 -20.52 -2.21
N PRO A 214 9.94 -21.54 -3.06
CA PRO A 214 10.09 -21.39 -4.51
C PRO A 214 8.77 -21.00 -5.19
#